data_AF-A0A5A7RHC7-F1
#
_entry.id   AF-A0A5A7RHC7-F1
#
_cell.length_a   1.000
_cell.length_b   1.000
_cell.length_c   1.000
_cell.angle_alpha   90.00
_cell.angle_beta   90.00
_cell.angle_gamma   90.00
#
_symmetry.space_group_name_H-M   'P 1'
#
loop_
_entity.id
_entity.type
_entity.pdbx_description
1 polymer ?
#
loop_
_entity_poly.entity_id
_entity_poly.type
_entity_poly.pdbx_seq_one_letter_code
_entity_poly.pdbx_strand_id
1 'polypeptide(L)'
;MLSSPQIFRRSCCLSAAASSPSSVAPLSQALTTQKKRLIFLASPQVSTCVLDALFNASFAPDSLFEVAAIVTQPPSGRERGRKLMPSPVAQYALDNGHPLI
;
A
#
# COMPACT_ATOMS: atom_id res chain seq x y z
N MET A 1 -0.10 29.19 31.74
CA MET A 1 0.38 27.79 31.72
C MET A 1 -0.79 26.89 31.37
N LEU A 2 -1.09 26.70 30.09
CA LEU A 2 -2.15 25.78 29.64
C LEU A 2 -1.47 24.57 29.00
N SER A 3 -1.42 23.49 29.77
CA SER A 3 -0.85 22.21 29.38
C SER A 3 -1.80 21.51 28.41
N SER A 4 -1.38 21.32 27.16
CA SER A 4 -2.12 20.57 26.15
C SER A 4 -1.78 19.08 26.27
N PRO A 5 -2.73 18.17 26.52
CA PRO A 5 -2.42 16.75 26.58
C PRO A 5 -2.16 16.25 25.15
N GLN A 6 -0.90 15.91 24.86
CA GLN A 6 -0.52 15.15 23.66
C GLN A 6 -0.99 13.72 23.87
N ILE A 7 -2.19 13.38 23.38
CA ILE A 7 -2.66 12.00 23.34
C ILE A 7 -1.82 11.26 22.29
N PHE A 8 -0.75 10.61 22.73
CA PHE A 8 0.04 9.70 21.91
C PHE A 8 -0.82 8.45 21.65
N ARG A 9 -1.56 8.43 20.53
CA ARG A 9 -2.25 7.22 20.07
C ARG A 9 -1.21 6.23 19.61
N ARG A 10 -0.73 5.41 20.54
CA ARG A 10 0.14 4.26 20.28
C ARG A 10 -0.66 3.26 19.44
N SER A 11 -0.38 3.20 18.14
CA SER A 11 -0.95 2.16 17.27
C SER A 11 -0.45 0.81 17.78
N CYS A 12 -1.37 -0.02 18.27
CA CYS A 12 -1.08 -1.38 18.70
C CYS A 12 -0.98 -2.24 17.44
N CYS A 13 0.23 -2.65 17.07
CA CYS A 13 0.42 -3.66 16.03
C CYS A 13 -0.01 -5.01 16.60
N LEU A 14 -1.20 -5.51 16.24
CA LEU A 14 -1.51 -6.92 16.40
C LEU A 14 -0.79 -7.68 15.28
N SER A 15 0.31 -8.35 15.63
CA SER A 15 0.92 -9.36 14.77
C SER A 15 0.04 -10.60 14.76
N ALA A 16 -0.87 -10.70 13.78
CA ALA A 16 -1.52 -11.96 13.46
C ALA A 16 -0.57 -12.80 12.59
N ALA A 17 0.09 -13.79 13.19
CA ALA A 17 0.80 -14.82 12.44
C ALA A 17 -0.23 -15.70 11.73
N ALA A 18 -0.43 -15.46 10.43
CA ALA A 18 -1.24 -16.35 9.59
C ALA A 18 -0.35 -17.50 9.07
N SER A 19 -0.48 -18.66 9.69
CA SER A 19 0.04 -19.92 9.15
C SER A 19 -0.66 -20.20 7.82
N SER A 20 0.09 -20.20 6.72
CA SER A 20 -0.45 -20.55 5.40
C SER A 20 -0.42 -22.08 5.21
N PRO A 21 -1.54 -22.74 4.87
CA PRO A 21 -1.50 -24.11 4.39
C PRO A 21 -1.03 -24.14 2.92
N SER A 22 -0.08 -25.03 2.66
CA SER A 22 0.40 -25.40 1.32
C SER A 22 -0.69 -26.14 0.54
N SER A 23 -0.93 -25.73 -0.70
CA SER A 23 -1.65 -26.55 -1.68
C SER A 23 -1.06 -26.34 -3.07
N VAL A 24 -0.20 -27.28 -3.45
CA VAL A 24 0.21 -27.50 -4.84
C VAL A 24 -0.94 -28.24 -5.53
N ALA A 25 -1.64 -27.56 -6.43
CA ALA A 25 -2.54 -28.20 -7.38
C ALA A 25 -2.06 -27.84 -8.79
N PRO A 26 -1.64 -28.81 -9.62
CA PRO A 26 -1.46 -28.55 -11.04
C PRO A 26 -2.84 -28.64 -11.67
N LEU A 27 -3.29 -27.57 -12.31
CA LEU A 27 -4.42 -27.67 -13.22
C LEU A 27 -4.20 -26.75 -14.41
N SER A 28 -3.84 -27.38 -15.53
CA SER A 28 -4.02 -26.83 -16.86
C SER A 28 -5.43 -26.28 -16.98
N GLN A 29 -5.55 -24.96 -17.11
CA GLN A 29 -6.85 -24.34 -17.36
C GLN A 29 -6.63 -23.14 -18.28
N ALA A 30 -6.90 -23.36 -19.57
CA ALA A 30 -7.19 -22.28 -20.49
C ALA A 30 -8.41 -21.51 -19.94
N LEU A 31 -8.17 -20.39 -19.26
CA LEU A 31 -9.20 -19.51 -18.72
C LEU A 31 -8.81 -18.08 -19.03
N THR A 32 -9.79 -17.29 -19.45
CA THR A 32 -9.79 -15.84 -19.34
C THR A 32 -9.50 -15.46 -17.90
N THR A 33 -8.22 -15.35 -17.55
CA THR A 33 -7.75 -15.27 -16.16
C THR A 33 -7.87 -13.83 -15.72
N GLN A 34 -8.98 -13.50 -15.08
CA GLN A 34 -9.13 -12.18 -14.47
C GLN A 34 -8.04 -11.99 -13.42
N LYS A 35 -7.30 -10.88 -13.51
CA LYS A 35 -6.26 -10.53 -12.55
C LYS A 35 -6.89 -10.32 -11.17
N LYS A 36 -6.22 -10.83 -10.13
CA LYS A 36 -6.62 -10.59 -8.74
C LYS A 36 -6.40 -9.12 -8.39
N ARG A 37 -7.37 -8.48 -7.74
CA ARG A 37 -7.22 -7.10 -7.29
C ARG A 37 -6.41 -7.04 -6.00
N LEU A 38 -5.23 -6.44 -6.08
CA LEU A 38 -4.33 -6.18 -4.96
C LEU A 38 -4.53 -4.74 -4.47
N ILE A 39 -4.66 -4.57 -3.16
CA ILE A 39 -4.67 -3.26 -2.50
C ILE A 39 -3.36 -3.10 -1.74
N PHE A 40 -2.62 -2.03 -2.01
CA PHE A 40 -1.35 -1.76 -1.34
C PHE A 40 -1.55 -0.78 -0.17
N LEU A 41 -1.12 -1.17 1.03
CA LEU A 41 -1.27 -0.37 2.25
C LEU A 41 0.11 0.07 2.74
N ALA A 42 0.46 1.35 2.53
CA ALA A 42 1.72 1.87 3.05
C ALA A 42 1.75 3.41 3.10
N SER A 43 2.71 3.94 3.85
CA SER A 43 2.99 5.38 3.92
C SER A 43 4.48 5.73 3.89
N PRO A 44 5.44 4.94 4.43
CA PRO A 44 6.81 5.40 4.50
C PRO A 44 7.49 5.36 3.12
N GLN A 45 8.54 6.16 2.96
CA GLN A 45 9.31 6.26 1.72
C GLN A 45 9.91 4.91 1.30
N VAL A 46 10.35 4.08 2.25
CA VAL A 46 10.91 2.76 1.96
C VAL A 46 9.93 1.82 1.25
N SER A 47 8.62 2.10 1.28
CA SER A 47 7.59 1.28 0.63
C SER A 47 7.37 1.64 -0.85
N THR A 48 7.91 2.76 -1.35
CA THR A 48 7.71 3.16 -2.75
C THR A 48 8.39 2.21 -3.73
N CYS A 49 9.54 1.64 -3.37
CA CYS A 49 10.22 0.66 -4.22
C CYS A 49 9.44 -0.66 -4.34
N VAL A 50 8.74 -1.07 -3.28
CA VAL A 50 7.85 -2.23 -3.30
C VAL A 50 6.64 -1.96 -4.20
N LEU A 51 6.05 -0.77 -4.07
CA LEU A 51 4.92 -0.37 -4.90
C LEU A 51 5.28 -0.32 -6.39
N ASP A 52 6.44 0.24 -6.73
CA ASP A 52 6.98 0.27 -8.10
C ASP A 52 7.19 -1.16 -8.65
N ALA A 53 7.85 -2.04 -7.88
CA ALA A 53 8.03 -3.43 -8.27
C ALA A 53 6.70 -4.17 -8.50
N LEU A 54 5.69 -3.92 -7.66
CA LEU A 54 4.35 -4.49 -7.82
C LEU A 54 3.65 -3.97 -9.08
N PHE A 55 3.78 -2.68 -9.40
CA PHE A 55 3.22 -2.13 -10.64
C PHE A 55 3.88 -2.76 -11.86
N ASN A 56 5.21 -2.81 -11.88
CA ASN A 56 5.97 -3.44 -12.96
C ASN A 56 5.57 -4.91 -13.16
N ALA A 57 5.43 -5.67 -12.06
CA ALA A 57 4.95 -7.05 -12.10
C ALA A 57 3.48 -7.15 -12.53
N SER A 58 2.64 -6.16 -12.22
CA SER A 58 1.21 -6.15 -12.61
C SER A 58 1.00 -5.93 -14.11
N PHE A 59 1.92 -5.23 -14.78
CA PHE A 59 1.88 -4.98 -16.22
C PHE A 59 2.36 -6.17 -17.06
N ALA A 60 3.00 -7.17 -16.45
CA ALA A 60 3.40 -8.38 -17.16
C ALA A 60 2.17 -9.12 -17.76
N PRO A 61 2.31 -9.74 -18.94
CA PRO A 61 1.21 -10.40 -19.64
C PRO A 61 0.69 -11.64 -18.89
N ASP A 62 1.55 -12.30 -18.13
CA ASP A 62 1.29 -13.46 -17.29
C ASP A 62 0.99 -13.08 -15.82
N SER A 63 0.84 -11.78 -15.54
CA SER A 63 0.60 -11.33 -14.18
C SER A 63 -0.72 -11.84 -13.63
N LEU A 64 -0.67 -12.39 -12.42
CA LEU A 64 -1.82 -12.94 -11.71
C LEU A 64 -2.63 -11.87 -10.98
N PHE A 65 -2.13 -10.63 -10.91
CA PHE A 65 -2.74 -9.56 -10.15
C PHE A 65 -2.64 -8.19 -10.84
N GLU A 66 -3.52 -7.29 -10.44
CA GLU A 66 -3.49 -5.87 -10.76
C GLU A 66 -3.51 -5.07 -9.45
N VAL A 67 -2.73 -3.99 -9.37
CA VAL A 67 -2.80 -3.07 -8.21
C VAL A 67 -4.00 -2.15 -8.41
N ALA A 68 -5.08 -2.42 -7.68
CA ALA A 68 -6.36 -1.74 -7.88
C ALA A 68 -6.47 -0.42 -7.11
N ALA A 69 -5.83 -0.34 -5.94
CA ALA A 69 -5.84 0.87 -5.11
C ALA A 69 -4.64 0.92 -4.17
N ILE A 70 -4.28 2.13 -3.77
CA ILE A 70 -3.26 2.42 -2.76
C ILE A 70 -3.94 3.10 -1.58
N VAL A 71 -3.77 2.54 -0.39
CA VAL A 71 -4.22 3.19 0.85
C VAL A 71 -3.01 3.75 1.56
N THR A 72 -3.14 4.98 2.03
CA THR A 72 -2.06 5.66 2.72
C THR A 72 -2.58 6.52 3.86
N GLN A 73 -1.67 7.00 4.70
CA GLN A 73 -2.04 7.95 5.74
C GLN A 73 -2.55 9.25 5.11
N PRO A 74 -3.57 9.88 5.71
CA PRO A 74 -4.01 11.21 5.31
C PRO A 74 -2.83 12.21 5.31
N PRO A 75 -2.90 13.27 4.48
CA PRO A 75 -1.92 14.33 4.51
C PRO A 75 -1.69 14.84 5.93
N SER A 76 -0.43 14.96 6.32
CA SER A 76 -0.04 15.32 7.69
C SER A 76 0.93 16.49 7.68
N GLY A 77 0.93 17.25 8.77
CA GLY A 77 1.82 18.40 8.94
C GLY A 77 3.27 17.95 9.00
N ARG A 78 4.08 18.35 8.02
CA ARG A 78 5.52 18.06 7.93
C ARG A 78 6.33 19.33 7.77
N GLU A 79 7.64 19.19 7.96
CA GLU A 79 8.62 20.29 7.91
C GLU A 79 8.35 21.42 8.92
N ARG A 80 9.18 22.47 8.86
CA ARG A 80 8.97 23.69 9.64
C ARG A 80 7.68 24.37 9.18
N GLY A 81 6.83 24.75 10.12
CA GLY A 81 5.52 25.36 9.80
C GLY A 81 4.38 24.34 9.58
N ARG A 82 4.63 23.03 9.70
CA ARG A 82 3.60 21.97 9.66
C ARG A 82 2.70 22.05 8.42
N LYS A 83 3.30 22.28 7.25
CA LYS A 83 2.56 22.27 5.98
C LYS A 83 1.92 20.90 5.80
N LEU A 84 0.64 20.87 5.43
CA LEU A 84 -0.03 19.62 5.06
C LEU A 84 0.63 19.07 3.80
N MET A 85 1.30 17.94 3.96
CA MET A 85 2.00 17.26 2.88
C MET A 85 1.45 15.84 2.74
N PRO A 86 1.34 15.32 1.51
CA PRO A 86 1.01 13.91 1.28
C PRO A 86 2.10 13.01 1.89
N SER A 87 1.74 11.75 2.13
CA SER A 87 2.75 10.74 2.46
C SER A 87 3.66 10.49 1.23
N PRO A 88 4.89 9.97 1.40
CA PRO A 88 5.77 9.63 0.28
C PRO A 88 5.13 8.67 -0.73
N VAL A 89 4.35 7.69 -0.24
CA VAL A 89 3.59 6.75 -1.09
C VAL A 89 2.44 7.47 -1.80
N ALA A 90 1.76 8.39 -1.12
CA ALA A 90 0.69 9.19 -1.71
C ALA A 90 1.24 10.10 -2.84
N GLN A 91 2.39 10.72 -2.62
CA GLN A 91 3.08 11.53 -3.62
C GLN A 91 3.42 10.67 -4.85
N TYR A 92 4.02 9.50 -4.65
CA TYR A 92 4.31 8.55 -5.73
C TYR A 92 3.05 8.18 -6.53
N ALA A 93 1.94 7.91 -5.85
CA ALA A 93 0.68 7.56 -6.51
C ALA A 93 0.11 8.72 -7.34
N LEU A 94 0.17 9.95 -6.82
CA LEU A 94 -0.27 11.16 -7.52
C LEU A 94 0.58 11.42 -8.77
N ASP A 95 1.91 11.29 -8.65
CA ASP A 95 2.84 11.54 -9.76
C ASP A 95 2.65 10.54 -10.92
N ASN A 96 2.22 9.31 -10.61
CA ASN A 96 2.00 8.23 -11.59
C ASN A 96 0.51 8.01 -11.95
N GLY A 97 -0.41 8.82 -11.42
CA GLY A 97 -1.83 8.77 -11.77
C GLY A 97 -2.60 7.54 -11.24
N HIS A 98 -2.19 6.98 -10.10
CA HIS A 98 -2.82 5.80 -9.52
C HIS A 98 -3.95 6.13 -8.52
N PRO A 99 -4.99 5.29 -8.40
CA PRO A 99 -6.07 5.49 -7.43
C PRO A 99 -5.58 5.47 -5.97
N LEU A 100 -5.95 6.49 -5.19
CA LEU A 100 -5.57 6.66 -3.78
C LEU A 100 -6.81 6.65 -2.86
N ILE A 101 -6.67 6.02 -1.70
CA ILE A 101 -7.67 5.97 -0.61
C ILE A 101 -7.04 6.48 0.70
#